data_AF-A0A6G2DNY0-F1
#
_entry.id   AF-A0A6G2DNY0-F1
#
_cell.length_a   1.000
_cell.length_b   1.000
_cell.length_c   1.000
_cell.angle_alpha   90.00
_cell.angle_beta   90.00
_cell.angle_gamma   90.00
#
_symmetry.space_group_name_H-M   'P 1'
#
loop_
_entity.id
_entity.type
_entity.pdbx_description
1 polymer ?
#
loop_
_entity_poly.entity_id
_entity_poly.type
_entity_poly.pdbx_seq_one_letter_code
_entity_poly.pdbx_strand_id
1 'polypeptide(L)'
;GPGSYTGLRIAVATAKTLAYTLNIELVGMSSLLALVPYQQEGLFVPLMDARRNNVYAGFYENAKPVMAEAHLPFERVIELIKGASQVTFVGEVGPFVEQIQKHLPRTDY
;
A
#
# COMPACT_ATOMS: atom_id res chain seq x y z
N GLY A 1 -6.17 7.49 0.51
CA GLY A 1 -5.38 7.53 -0.73
C GLY A 1 -4.08 6.81 -0.49
N PRO A 2 -3.38 6.28 -1.49
CA PRO A 2 -3.65 6.33 -2.94
C PRO A 2 -4.92 5.57 -3.36
N GLY A 3 -5.34 5.69 -4.62
CA GLY A 3 -6.58 5.10 -5.14
C GLY A 3 -7.15 5.87 -6.33
N SER A 4 -8.33 5.47 -6.82
CA SER A 4 -9.00 6.15 -7.94
C SER A 4 -9.23 7.63 -7.65
N TYR A 5 -8.81 8.53 -8.55
CA TYR A 5 -8.98 9.97 -8.41
C TYR A 5 -10.45 10.36 -8.19
N THR A 6 -11.36 9.78 -8.98
CA THR A 6 -12.79 10.02 -8.86
C THR A 6 -13.33 9.46 -7.54
N GLY A 7 -12.98 8.21 -7.20
CA GLY A 7 -13.43 7.57 -5.97
C GLY A 7 -12.98 8.30 -4.70
N LEU A 8 -11.71 8.72 -4.66
CA LEU A 8 -11.16 9.48 -3.53
C LEU A 8 -11.86 10.82 -3.35
N ARG A 9 -12.11 11.57 -4.42
CA ARG A 9 -12.81 12.86 -4.32
C ARG A 9 -14.24 12.70 -3.83
N ILE A 10 -14.96 11.68 -4.30
CA ILE A 10 -16.31 11.35 -3.83
C ILE A 10 -16.25 10.98 -2.34
N ALA A 11 -15.37 10.06 -1.94
CA ALA A 11 -15.24 9.60 -0.56
C ALA A 11 -14.88 10.74 0.41
N VAL A 12 -13.91 11.60 0.05
CA VAL A 12 -13.50 12.73 0.89
C VAL A 12 -14.62 13.78 1.00
N ALA A 13 -15.33 14.08 -0.09
CA ALA A 13 -16.46 15.01 -0.04
C ALA A 13 -17.57 14.48 0.88
N THR A 14 -17.93 13.20 0.75
CA THR A 14 -18.91 12.55 1.63
C THR A 14 -18.47 12.56 3.09
N ALA A 15 -17.23 12.14 3.37
CA ALA A 15 -16.70 12.09 4.73
C ALA A 15 -16.66 13.47 5.40
N LYS A 16 -16.26 14.52 4.68
CA LYS A 16 -16.27 15.90 5.19
C LYS A 16 -17.68 16.40 5.51
N THR A 17 -18.65 16.12 4.64
CA THR A 17 -20.06 16.50 4.88
C THR A 17 -20.61 15.82 6.13
N LEU A 18 -20.33 14.52 6.32
CA LEU A 18 -20.73 13.78 7.52
C LEU A 18 -20.07 14.34 8.77
N ALA A 19 -18.75 14.54 8.75
CA ALA A 19 -18.00 15.09 9.88
C ALA A 19 -18.52 16.47 10.31
N TYR A 20 -18.77 17.35 9.33
CA TYR A 20 -19.35 18.66 9.56
C TYR A 20 -20.75 18.59 10.17
N THR A 21 -21.63 17.73 9.61
CA THR A 21 -23.03 17.62 10.06
C THR A 21 -23.14 17.02 11.46
N LEU A 22 -22.28 16.06 11.78
CA LEU A 22 -22.27 15.36 13.06
C LEU A 22 -21.40 16.06 14.12
N ASN A 23 -20.70 17.14 13.75
CA ASN A 23 -19.73 17.84 14.60
C ASN A 23 -18.68 16.90 15.23
N ILE A 24 -18.09 16.03 14.38
CA ILE A 24 -17.04 15.08 14.77
C ILE A 24 -15.75 15.34 14.01
N GLU A 25 -14.62 14.89 14.57
CA GLU A 25 -13.33 14.95 13.89
C GLU A 25 -13.25 13.96 12.72
N LEU A 26 -12.50 14.34 11.68
CA LEU A 26 -12.21 13.50 10.53
C LEU A 26 -10.71 13.27 10.43
N VAL A 27 -10.30 12.01 10.50
CA VAL A 27 -8.90 11.60 10.35
C VAL A 27 -8.65 10.99 8.98
N GLY A 28 -7.54 11.37 8.36
CA GLY A 28 -7.06 10.75 7.13
C GLY A 28 -6.30 9.46 7.43
N MET A 29 -6.49 8.44 6.60
CA MET A 29 -5.74 7.19 6.66
C MET A 29 -5.19 6.85 5.26
N SER A 30 -3.97 6.31 5.22
CA SER A 30 -3.43 5.75 3.98
C SER A 30 -4.25 4.53 3.55
N SER A 31 -4.58 4.47 2.27
CA SER A 31 -5.24 3.31 1.68
C SER A 31 -4.30 2.11 1.59
N LEU A 32 -2.98 2.32 1.53
CA LEU A 32 -2.00 1.23 1.55
C LEU A 32 -1.85 0.67 2.97
N LEU A 33 -1.80 1.54 3.99
CA LEU A 33 -1.82 1.09 5.40
C LEU A 33 -3.07 0.28 5.72
N ALA A 34 -4.23 0.66 5.16
CA ALA A 34 -5.48 -0.08 5.35
C ALA A 34 -5.46 -1.51 4.78
N LEU A 35 -4.51 -1.86 3.91
CA LEU A 35 -4.32 -3.22 3.40
C LEU A 35 -3.39 -4.07 4.28
N VAL A 36 -2.71 -3.45 5.26
CA VAL A 36 -1.74 -4.15 6.11
C VAL A 36 -2.47 -4.77 7.32
N PRO A 37 -2.36 -6.08 7.54
CA PRO A 37 -2.93 -6.73 8.72
C PRO A 37 -2.28 -6.22 10.02
N TYR A 38 -3.08 -6.18 11.09
CA TYR A 38 -2.60 -5.80 12.42
C TYR A 38 -1.81 -6.95 13.05
N GLN A 39 -0.68 -6.64 13.71
CA GLN A 39 0.18 -7.59 14.44
C GLN A 39 0.69 -8.78 13.61
N GLN A 40 1.64 -8.50 12.71
CA GLN A 40 2.33 -9.52 11.92
C GLN A 40 3.83 -9.20 11.89
N GLU A 41 4.65 -10.25 11.85
CA GLU A 41 6.10 -10.14 11.75
C GLU A 41 6.54 -9.96 10.28
N GLY A 42 7.66 -9.27 10.08
CA GLY A 42 8.22 -9.02 8.75
C GLY A 42 7.71 -7.74 8.08
N LEU A 43 8.23 -7.51 6.87
CA LEU A 43 7.95 -6.33 6.07
C LEU A 43 6.73 -6.57 5.17
N PHE A 44 5.67 -5.78 5.38
CA PHE A 44 4.50 -5.75 4.52
C PHE A 44 4.65 -4.66 3.46
N VAL A 45 4.47 -5.06 2.20
CA VAL A 45 4.55 -4.19 1.03
C VAL A 45 3.18 -4.17 0.35
N PRO A 46 2.24 -3.32 0.82
CA PRO A 46 0.98 -3.09 0.12
C PRO A 46 1.23 -2.47 -1.25
N LEU A 47 0.56 -2.99 -2.27
CA LEU A 47 0.65 -2.56 -3.66
C LEU A 47 -0.72 -2.16 -4.20
N MET A 48 -0.74 -1.07 -4.97
CA MET A 48 -1.84 -0.70 -5.88
C MET A 48 -1.28 -0.42 -7.27
N ASP A 49 -1.88 -1.00 -8.31
CA ASP A 49 -1.45 -0.84 -9.71
C ASP A 49 -1.60 0.62 -10.15
N ALA A 50 -0.48 1.28 -10.44
CA ALA A 50 -0.43 2.65 -10.97
C ALA A 50 -0.28 2.68 -12.51
N ARG A 51 -0.46 1.52 -13.16
CA ARG A 51 -0.31 1.27 -14.60
C ARG A 51 1.14 1.36 -15.08
N ARG A 52 1.39 0.81 -16.28
CA ARG A 52 2.69 0.84 -16.97
C ARG A 52 3.84 0.33 -16.08
N ASN A 53 3.59 -0.76 -15.37
CA ASN A 53 4.52 -1.38 -14.42
C ASN A 53 4.97 -0.45 -13.26
N ASN A 54 4.17 0.57 -12.94
CA ASN A 54 4.34 1.36 -11.72
C ASN A 54 3.33 0.91 -10.68
N VAL A 55 3.68 1.14 -9.42
CA VAL A 55 2.83 0.87 -8.28
C VAL A 55 2.84 2.06 -7.33
N TYR A 56 1.73 2.24 -6.63
CA TYR A 56 1.81 2.86 -5.32
C TYR A 56 2.21 1.77 -4.33
N ALA A 57 3.33 1.97 -3.66
CA ALA A 57 3.88 1.04 -2.70
C ALA A 57 3.99 1.68 -1.32
N GLY A 58 3.65 0.90 -0.30
CA GLY A 58 3.95 1.20 1.09
C GLY A 58 4.94 0.20 1.67
N PHE A 59 5.51 0.52 2.83
CA PHE A 59 6.52 -0.31 3.47
C PHE A 59 6.31 -0.26 4.97
N TYR A 60 5.85 -1.38 5.53
CA TYR A 60 5.29 -1.42 6.88
C TYR A 60 5.83 -2.59 7.69
N GLU A 61 6.20 -2.33 8.94
CA GLU A 61 6.45 -3.36 9.94
C GLU A 61 5.57 -3.07 11.16
N ASN A 62 4.84 -4.06 11.66
CA ASN A 62 3.87 -3.87 12.75
C ASN A 62 2.90 -2.68 12.53
N ALA A 63 2.39 -2.56 11.29
CA ALA A 63 1.52 -1.45 10.86
C ALA A 63 2.13 -0.04 11.04
N LYS A 64 3.45 0.08 11.17
CA LYS A 64 4.18 1.35 11.21
C LYS A 64 5.00 1.53 9.94
N PRO A 65 4.98 2.72 9.32
CA PRO A 65 5.76 2.96 8.12
C PRO A 65 7.25 2.91 8.48
N VAL A 66 8.00 2.07 7.78
CA VAL A 66 9.47 2.01 7.87
C VAL A 66 10.14 2.85 6.79
N MET A 67 9.42 3.13 5.70
CA MET A 67 9.81 4.06 4.64
C MET A 67 8.59 4.87 4.19
N ALA A 68 8.84 5.98 3.50
CA ALA A 68 7.76 6.76 2.89
C ALA A 68 7.05 5.94 1.80
N GLU A 69 5.73 6.03 1.76
CA GLU A 69 4.96 5.56 0.61
C GLU A 69 5.32 6.35 -0.64
N ALA A 70 5.29 5.69 -1.79
CA ALA A 70 5.63 6.36 -3.03
C ALA A 70 4.96 5.72 -4.25
N HIS A 71 4.93 6.48 -5.34
CA HIS A 71 4.64 6.00 -6.68
C HIS A 71 5.97 5.72 -7.41
N LEU A 72 6.23 4.45 -7.74
CA LEU A 72 7.50 4.03 -8.33
C LEU A 72 7.33 2.86 -9.30
N PRO A 73 8.30 2.66 -10.22
CA PRO A 73 8.39 1.43 -10.99
C PRO A 73 8.48 0.22 -10.04
N PHE A 74 7.83 -0.88 -10.41
CA PHE A 74 7.83 -2.09 -9.58
C PHE A 74 9.25 -2.62 -9.29
N GLU A 75 10.14 -2.55 -10.27
CA GLU A 75 11.55 -2.96 -10.10
C GLU A 75 12.25 -2.18 -8.97
N ARG A 76 11.93 -0.89 -8.79
CA ARG A 76 12.50 -0.08 -7.71
C ARG A 76 12.01 -0.54 -6.33
N VAL A 77 10.77 -1.05 -6.23
CA VAL A 77 10.27 -1.66 -4.99
C VAL A 77 11.14 -2.85 -4.62
N ILE A 78 11.40 -3.74 -5.57
CA ILE A 78 12.23 -4.93 -5.38
C ILE A 78 13.63 -4.54 -4.89
N GLU A 79 14.24 -3.51 -5.49
CA GLU A 79 15.55 -3.02 -5.05
C GLU A 79 15.56 -2.51 -3.61
N LEU A 80 14.51 -1.80 -3.19
CA LEU A 80 14.41 -1.23 -1.85
C LEU A 80 14.27 -2.31 -0.76
N ILE A 81 13.74 -3.49 -1.10
CA ILE A 81 13.44 -4.56 -0.14
C ILE A 81 14.42 -5.74 -0.20
N LYS A 82 15.45 -5.70 -1.06
CA LYS A 82 16.44 -6.78 -1.25
C LYS A 82 17.16 -7.24 0.03
N GLY A 83 17.18 -6.42 1.08
CA GLY A 83 17.81 -6.73 2.37
C GLY A 83 16.85 -7.20 3.46
N ALA A 84 15.54 -7.25 3.19
CA ALA A 84 14.55 -7.66 4.18
C ALA A 84 14.53 -9.19 4.33
N SER A 85 14.49 -9.67 5.58
CA SER A 85 14.52 -11.10 5.90
C SER A 85 13.22 -11.83 5.56
N GLN A 86 12.09 -11.14 5.70
CA GLN A 86 10.75 -11.65 5.44
C GLN A 86 9.91 -10.53 4.83
N VAL A 87 9.33 -10.79 3.67
CA VAL A 87 8.50 -9.83 2.95
C VAL A 87 7.18 -10.48 2.58
N THR A 88 6.09 -9.74 2.81
CA THR A 88 4.74 -10.12 2.37
C THR A 88 4.15 -9.02 1.52
N PHE A 89 3.74 -9.33 0.29
CA PHE A 89 3.02 -8.38 -0.56
C PHE A 89 1.51 -8.48 -0.29
N VAL A 90 0.81 -7.35 -0.27
CA VAL A 90 -0.66 -7.33 -0.09
C VAL A 90 -1.32 -6.34 -1.05
N GLY A 91 -2.63 -6.46 -1.29
CA GLY A 91 -3.37 -5.58 -2.20
C GLY A 91 -3.46 -6.13 -3.62
N GLU A 92 -3.17 -5.30 -4.62
CA GLU A 92 -3.26 -5.65 -6.05
C GLU A 92 -2.01 -6.38 -6.54
N VAL A 93 -1.72 -7.55 -5.94
CA VAL A 93 -0.49 -8.31 -6.21
C VAL A 93 -0.54 -9.06 -7.55
N GLY A 94 -1.73 -9.46 -8.00
CA GLY A 94 -1.95 -10.29 -9.19
C GLY A 94 -1.12 -9.92 -10.43
N PRO A 95 -1.13 -8.64 -10.89
CA PRO A 95 -0.36 -8.20 -12.04
C PRO A 95 1.18 -8.32 -11.91
N PHE A 96 1.69 -8.51 -10.69
CA PHE A 96 3.12 -8.50 -10.39
C PHE A 96 3.67 -9.85 -9.93
N VAL A 97 2.84 -10.90 -9.79
CA VAL A 97 3.22 -12.22 -9.26
C VAL A 97 4.43 -12.81 -9.99
N GLU A 98 4.44 -12.79 -11.33
CA GLU A 98 5.56 -13.33 -12.12
C GLU A 98 6.88 -12.58 -11.83
N GLN A 99 6.81 -11.25 -11.68
CA GLN A 99 7.98 -10.42 -11.37
C GLN A 99 8.45 -10.65 -9.93
N ILE A 100 7.53 -10.86 -8.98
CA ILE A 100 7.83 -11.20 -7.59
C ILE A 100 8.56 -12.54 -7.54
N GLN A 101 7.98 -13.60 -8.12
CA GLN A 101 8.56 -14.95 -8.11
C GLN A 101 9.96 -14.99 -8.74
N LYS A 102 10.18 -14.20 -9.80
CA LYS A 102 11.50 -14.10 -10.46
C LYS A 102 12.59 -13.52 -9.55
N HIS A 103 12.26 -12.54 -8.71
CA HIS A 103 13.25 -11.81 -7.90
C HIS A 103 13.30 -12.25 -6.44
N LEU A 104 12.20 -12.80 -5.93
CA LEU A 104 11.99 -13.22 -4.54
C LEU A 104 11.25 -14.57 -4.52
N PRO A 105 11.95 -15.69 -4.78
CA PRO A 105 11.32 -17.01 -4.83
C PRO A 105 10.85 -17.54 -3.45
N ARG A 106 11.14 -16.82 -2.36
CA ARG A 106 10.73 -17.13 -0.98
C ARG A 106 9.95 -15.96 -0.35
N THR A 107 8.85 -15.58 -0.97
CA THR A 107 7.93 -14.56 -0.42
C THR A 107 6.50 -15.08 -0.41
N ASP A 108 5.80 -14.75 0.67
CA ASP A 108 4.36 -14.99 0.81
C ASP A 108 3.59 -13.80 0.20
N TYR A 109 2.44 -14.07 -0.40
CA TYR A 109 1.57 -13.06 -1.03
C TYR A 109 0.11 -13.51 -1.03
#